data_AF-A0A9D4FS83-F1
#
_entry.id   AF-A0A9D4FS83-F1
#
_cell.length_a   1.000
_cell.length_b   1.000
_cell.length_c   1.000
_cell.angle_alpha   90.00
_cell.angle_beta   90.00
_cell.angle_gamma   90.00
#
_symmetry.space_group_name_H-M   'P 1'
#
loop_
_entity.id
_entity.type
_entity.pdbx_description
1 polymer ?
#
loop_
_entity_poly.entity_id
_entity_poly.type
_entity_poly.pdbx_seq_one_letter_code
_entity_poly.pdbx_strand_id
1 'polypeptide(L)' 'MLNQSNVMISANISEYLLEKSRVVHRGGEECNFHIFYWMNAGLSPEEVSLYKLQNMDRFR' A
#
# COMPACT_ATOMS: atom_id res chain seq x y z
N MET A 1 -13.38 11.87 -17.41
CA MET A 1 -14.15 12.78 -18.28
C MET A 1 -15.10 11.96 -19.13
N LEU A 2 -16.28 12.51 -19.45
CA LEU A 2 -17.26 11.88 -20.33
C LEU A 2 -17.17 12.50 -21.72
N ASN A 3 -17.49 11.73 -22.76
CA ASN A 3 -17.71 12.30 -24.10
C ASN A 3 -19.11 12.88 -24.23
N GLN A 4 -19.42 13.46 -25.40
CA GLN A 4 -20.74 14.03 -25.72
C GLN A 4 -21.88 12.98 -25.69
N SER A 5 -21.55 11.69 -25.70
CA SER A 5 -22.50 10.57 -25.59
C SER A 5 -22.60 10.00 -24.16
N ASN A 6 -22.09 10.72 -23.15
CA ASN A 6 -22.06 10.31 -21.74
C ASN A 6 -21.27 9.02 -21.44
N VAL A 7 -20.35 8.63 -22.33
CA VAL A 7 -19.47 7.47 -22.12
C VAL A 7 -18.22 7.92 -21.38
N MET A 8 -17.82 7.15 -20.37
CA MET A 8 -16.57 7.38 -19.64
C MET A 8 -15.37 7.13 -20.54
N ILE A 9 -14.56 8.16 -20.76
CA ILE A 9 -13.36 8.10 -21.60
C ILE A 9 -12.06 8.16 -20.78
N SER A 10 -12.11 8.78 -19.59
CA SER A 10 -10.91 8.98 -18.78
C SER A 10 -11.20 9.07 -17.29
N ALA A 11 -10.19 8.73 -16.49
CA ALA A 11 -10.11 9.04 -15.07
C ALA A 11 -8.82 9.83 -14.82
N ASN A 12 -8.86 10.73 -13.85
CA ASN A 12 -7.68 11.42 -13.35
C ASN A 12 -7.63 11.24 -11.84
N ILE A 13 -6.44 10.95 -11.33
CA ILE A 13 -6.16 10.87 -9.90
C ILE A 13 -5.11 11.93 -9.61
N SER A 14 -5.37 12.76 -8.61
CA SER A 14 -4.42 13.75 -8.10
C SER A 14 -4.16 13.43 -6.63
N GLU A 15 -2.90 13.15 -6.29
CA GLU A 15 -2.47 12.78 -4.94
C GLU A 15 -1.75 13.94 -4.26
N TYR A 16 -2.04 14.15 -2.99
CA TYR A 16 -1.45 15.23 -2.19
C TYR A 16 -1.10 14.74 -0.79
N LEU A 17 -0.03 15.29 -0.22
CA LEU A 17 0.33 15.19 1.21
C LEU A 17 0.41 13.75 1.75
N LEU A 18 0.97 12.83 0.97
CA LEU A 18 1.27 11.50 1.48
C LEU A 18 2.26 11.62 2.66
N GLU A 19 1.86 11.09 3.82
CA GLU A 19 2.63 11.15 5.06
C GLU A 19 3.81 10.16 5.02
N LYS A 20 4.89 10.54 4.37
CA LYS A 20 6.08 9.68 4.18
C LYS A 20 6.73 9.25 5.50
N SER A 21 6.63 10.06 6.55
CA SER A 21 7.15 9.72 7.89
C SER A 21 6.51 8.46 8.46
N ARG A 22 5.24 8.19 8.14
CA ARG A 22 4.50 7.00 8.61
C ARG A 22 5.16 5.68 8.21
N VAL A 23 5.96 5.68 7.14
CA VAL A 23 6.67 4.49 6.68
C VAL A 23 7.69 4.01 7.70
N VAL A 24 8.36 4.95 8.41
CA VAL A 24 9.47 4.65 9.32
C VAL A 24 9.17 4.97 10.79
N HIS A 25 8.16 5.82 11.05
CA HIS A 25 7.76 6.24 12.37
C HIS A 25 6.28 5.95 12.57
N ARG A 26 5.95 5.23 13.64
CA ARG A 26 4.58 4.94 14.05
C ARG A 26 4.35 5.51 15.45
N GLY A 27 3.24 6.25 15.61
CA GLY A 27 2.73 6.59 16.94
C GLY A 27 2.35 5.31 17.69
N GLY A 28 2.34 5.33 19.03
CA GLY A 28 2.26 4.13 19.87
C GLY A 28 1.08 3.17 19.59
N GLU A 29 -0.02 3.67 19.03
CA GLU A 29 -1.19 2.86 18.63
C GLU A 29 -1.45 2.88 17.11
N GLU A 30 -0.54 3.44 16.31
CA GLU A 30 -0.74 3.60 14.87
C GLU A 30 -0.14 2.46 14.04
N CYS A 31 -0.88 2.05 13.02
CA CYS A 31 -0.43 1.09 12.01
C CYS A 31 0.24 1.80 10.81
N ASN A 32 1.06 1.05 10.08
CA ASN A 32 1.62 1.52 8.81
C ASN A 32 0.56 1.46 7.69
N PHE A 33 0.91 1.83 6.46
CA PHE A 33 0.00 1.68 5.32
C PHE A 33 -0.41 0.21 5.10
N HIS A 34 -1.68 0.00 4.78
CA HIS A 34 -2.28 -1.34 4.63
C HIS A 34 -1.55 -2.25 3.65
N ILE A 35 -0.90 -1.69 2.61
CA ILE A 35 -0.16 -2.45 1.61
C ILE A 35 0.92 -3.36 2.22
N PHE A 36 1.59 -2.94 3.30
CA PHE A 36 2.61 -3.76 3.96
C PHE A 36 2.01 -5.02 4.61
N TYR A 37 0.82 -4.89 5.18
CA TYR A 37 0.08 -6.00 5.80
C TYR A 37 -0.48 -6.94 4.75
N TRP A 38 -1.02 -6.40 3.66
CA TRP A 38 -1.53 -7.19 2.54
C TRP A 38 -0.43 -7.93 1.80
N MET A 39 0.74 -7.32 1.59
CA MET A 39 1.89 -8.03 1.03
C MET A 39 2.29 -9.20 1.92
N ASN A 40 2.42 -9.00 3.23
CA ASN A 40 2.78 -10.10 4.12
C ASN A 40 1.73 -11.23 4.16
N ALA A 41 0.44 -10.91 4.06
CA ALA A 41 -0.65 -11.89 4.12
C ALA A 41 -0.96 -12.56 2.76
N GLY A 42 -0.66 -11.90 1.65
CA GLY A 42 -1.11 -12.30 0.31
C GLY A 42 -0.04 -12.92 -0.59
N LEU A 43 1.23 -12.90 -0.19
CA LEU A 43 2.33 -13.47 -0.97
C LEU A 43 2.42 -15.01 -0.82
N SER A 44 2.81 -15.68 -1.89
CA SER A 44 3.12 -17.10 -1.87
C SER A 44 4.41 -17.39 -1.07
N PRO A 45 4.62 -18.62 -0.57
CA PRO A 45 5.85 -18.97 0.14
C PRO A 45 7.15 -18.73 -0.66
N GLU A 46 7.06 -18.89 -1.98
CA GLU A 46 8.16 -18.66 -2.92
C GLU A 46 8.51 -17.17 -3.00
N GLU A 47 7.50 -16.31 -3.10
CA GLU A 47 7.67 -14.85 -3.13
C GLU A 47 8.15 -14.32 -1.78
N VAL A 48 7.64 -14.84 -0.66
CA VAL A 48 8.13 -14.49 0.68
C VAL A 48 9.63 -14.79 0.80
N SER A 49 10.06 -15.94 0.29
CA SER A 49 11.47 -16.34 0.28
C SER A 49 12.31 -15.46 -0.64
N LEU A 50 11.79 -15.15 -1.84
CA LEU A 50 12.45 -14.28 -2.83
C LEU A 50 12.67 -12.87 -2.27
N TYR A 51 11.64 -12.28 -1.66
CA TYR A 51 11.69 -10.94 -1.09
C TYR A 51 12.29 -10.89 0.32
N LYS A 52 12.69 -12.05 0.88
CA LYS A 52 13.28 -12.21 2.21
C LYS A 52 12.40 -11.60 3.32
N LEU A 53 11.10 -11.68 3.15
CA LEU A 53 10.13 -11.17 4.11
C LEU A 53 10.06 -12.12 5.31
N GLN A 54 9.94 -11.54 6.49
CA GLN A 54 9.77 -12.27 7.75
C GLN A 54 8.42 -11.91 8.35
N ASN A 55 8.04 -12.57 9.44
CA ASN A 55 6.81 -12.23 10.15
C ASN A 55 6.81 -10.75 10.55
N MET A 56 5.68 -10.09 10.30
CA MET A 56 5.43 -8.67 10.55
C MET A 56 5.81 -8.19 11.95
N ASP A 57 5.72 -9.05 12.97
CA ASP A 57 6.13 -8.74 14.35
C ASP A 57 7.61 -8.35 14.47
N ARG A 58 8.42 -8.67 13.45
CA ARG A 58 9.84 -8.30 13.36
C ARG A 58 10.10 -6.95 12.70
N PHE A 59 9.11 -6.36 12.02
CA PHE A 59 9.24 -5.04 11.40
C PHE A 59 8.64 -3.99 12.33
N ARG A 60 9.51 -3.23 13.01
CA ARG A 60 9.17 -2.08 13.86
C ARG A 60 9.04 -0.81 13.03
#